data_AF-A0AA36N934-F1
#
_entry.id   AF-A0AA36N934-F1
#
_cell.length_a   1.000
_cell.length_b   1.000
_cell.length_c   1.000
_cell.angle_alpha   90.00
_cell.angle_beta   90.00
_cell.angle_gamma   90.00
#
_symmetry.space_group_name_H-M   'P 1'
#
loop_
_entity.id
_entity.type
_entity.pdbx_description
1 polymer ?
#
loop_
_entity_poly.entity_id
_entity_poly.type
_entity_poly.pdbx_seq_one_letter_code
_entity_poly.pdbx_strand_id
1 'polypeptide(L)'
;MFVLAPAQLTEARRAPGPTGSINVGGAGAVLAATAGLAAGVRRAKRAAKGQRAGRVVPVAGESYYRDNLVACRAQLNGADAPTVEETDQHVQDIQAFAKQALAGASAAMVFTSSMEVAVAYPIFAQQNYANPREYTGKIVCANCHLASKPLEVRLPQAVLPDTIFKMEVEVPAKYAKRRQPNADGSKGPMNIGAIAVMPDGWKLAPKDRLPKVLKKEMKGLAWAPYSKDYPNIVVAGPVPGETYEKMVLPVLSPDPNTNDKVIFGKGIFYFGGNRGRGQVYPEGNQSNNNQFFAAATGTVTAIDGLKVSITTPSGEVKTQECLTGADIVVQVGDEVDKDEPITTNPNVGGFGQEEKECILQDMNRVYAFCAFAFSCFVAQLSFVLKKKQFEKVQLAEGF
;
A
#
# COMPACT_ATOMS: atom_id res chain seq x y z
N MET A 1 -48.46 20.25 -2.60
CA MET A 1 -47.73 21.49 -2.90
C MET A 1 -46.24 21.21 -2.79
N PHE A 2 -45.62 20.72 -3.86
CA PHE A 2 -44.16 20.72 -4.04
C PHE A 2 -43.94 20.76 -5.55
N VAL A 3 -43.42 21.90 -5.99
CA VAL A 3 -43.22 22.26 -7.40
C VAL A 3 -41.85 21.75 -7.83
N LEU A 4 -41.82 21.13 -9.00
CA LEU A 4 -40.62 20.75 -9.75
C LEU A 4 -40.27 21.85 -10.77
N ALA A 5 -38.96 21.92 -11.09
CA ALA A 5 -38.28 22.55 -12.24
C ALA A 5 -37.73 23.99 -12.04
N PRO A 6 -36.73 24.43 -12.85
CA PRO A 6 -35.51 23.71 -13.30
C PRO A 6 -34.24 24.59 -13.21
N ALA A 7 -33.08 23.97 -13.48
CA ALA A 7 -31.79 24.64 -13.72
C ALA A 7 -31.58 24.93 -15.21
N GLN A 8 -31.07 26.13 -15.56
CA GLN A 8 -30.30 26.44 -16.78
C GLN A 8 -29.42 27.69 -16.53
N LEU A 9 -28.08 27.51 -16.57
CA LEU A 9 -27.14 27.95 -17.62
C LEU A 9 -26.72 29.44 -17.53
N THR A 10 -25.49 29.66 -17.08
CA THR A 10 -24.71 30.87 -17.38
C THR A 10 -23.43 30.47 -18.12
N GLU A 11 -23.36 30.92 -19.37
CA GLU A 11 -22.24 30.73 -20.29
C GLU A 11 -20.99 31.51 -19.89
N ALA A 12 -19.86 30.90 -20.19
CA ALA A 12 -18.52 31.41 -20.02
C ALA A 12 -18.19 32.54 -21.03
N ARG A 13 -17.62 33.64 -20.54
CA ARG A 13 -16.91 34.63 -21.36
C ARG A 13 -15.52 34.12 -21.71
N ARG A 14 -15.20 34.04 -23.01
CA ARG A 14 -13.85 33.90 -23.57
C ARG A 14 -13.56 35.12 -24.46
N ALA A 15 -12.34 35.65 -24.34
CA ALA A 15 -11.70 36.57 -25.29
C ALA A 15 -10.16 36.36 -25.17
N PRO A 16 -9.32 36.84 -26.11
CA PRO A 16 -8.68 35.99 -27.11
C PRO A 16 -7.15 35.95 -27.01
N GLY A 17 -6.54 34.89 -27.56
CA GLY A 17 -5.09 34.82 -27.82
C GLY A 17 -4.77 35.12 -29.29
N PRO A 18 -3.62 35.72 -29.60
CA PRO A 18 -3.25 36.04 -30.98
C PRO A 18 -2.51 34.88 -31.67
N THR A 19 -2.62 34.96 -32.99
CA THR A 19 -2.09 34.16 -34.10
C THR A 19 -0.57 34.21 -34.27
N GLY A 20 0.00 33.15 -34.87
CA GLY A 20 1.33 33.17 -35.48
C GLY A 20 1.71 31.83 -36.15
N SER A 21 2.06 31.88 -37.43
CA SER A 21 2.06 30.82 -38.45
C SER A 21 3.45 30.26 -38.83
N ILE A 22 3.48 28.96 -39.19
CA ILE A 22 4.07 28.27 -40.38
C ILE A 22 5.52 28.57 -40.85
N ASN A 23 6.33 27.51 -40.96
CA ASN A 23 7.25 27.11 -42.08
C ASN A 23 7.85 25.73 -41.71
N VAL A 24 7.70 24.58 -42.39
CA VAL A 24 7.91 24.08 -43.77
C VAL A 24 9.39 23.96 -44.21
N GLY A 25 9.77 22.72 -44.55
CA GLY A 25 10.98 22.28 -45.27
C GLY A 25 11.91 21.42 -44.40
N GLY A 26 12.15 20.13 -44.59
CA GLY A 26 12.03 19.24 -45.75
C GLY A 26 13.43 18.93 -46.30
N ALA A 27 13.97 17.72 -46.06
CA ALA A 27 14.87 16.97 -46.97
C ALA A 27 15.52 15.75 -46.30
N GLY A 28 15.43 14.59 -46.97
CA GLY A 28 16.61 13.76 -47.25
C GLY A 28 16.87 12.53 -46.38
N ALA A 29 16.34 11.38 -46.80
CA ALA A 29 16.85 10.06 -46.47
C ALA A 29 17.67 9.51 -47.66
N VAL A 30 18.90 9.04 -47.45
CA VAL A 30 19.67 8.04 -48.25
C VAL A 30 20.71 7.43 -47.30
N LEU A 31 20.68 6.16 -46.86
CA LEU A 31 20.96 4.85 -47.50
C LEU A 31 22.45 4.51 -47.75
N ALA A 32 22.80 3.28 -47.34
CA ALA A 32 23.92 2.42 -47.77
C ALA A 32 25.32 2.70 -47.19
N ALA A 33 26.21 1.72 -46.95
CA ALA A 33 26.18 0.25 -46.89
C ALA A 33 27.63 -0.22 -46.59
N THR A 34 27.79 -1.54 -46.42
CA THR A 34 29.02 -2.37 -46.60
C THR A 34 29.92 -2.59 -45.38
N ALA A 35 30.59 -3.73 -45.19
CA ALA A 35 30.44 -5.16 -45.50
C ALA A 35 31.79 -5.84 -45.15
N GLY A 36 31.78 -7.15 -44.85
CA GLY A 36 32.99 -8.00 -44.87
C GLY A 36 32.99 -9.06 -43.76
N LEU A 37 32.46 -10.28 -43.98
CA LEU A 37 33.17 -11.52 -44.43
C LEU A 37 34.16 -12.09 -43.38
N ALA A 38 34.31 -13.39 -43.12
CA ALA A 38 33.62 -14.63 -43.50
C ALA A 38 34.18 -15.81 -42.66
N ALA A 39 33.28 -16.70 -42.21
CA ALA A 39 33.32 -18.17 -42.21
C ALA A 39 34.59 -19.01 -41.85
N GLY A 40 34.41 -20.01 -40.95
CA GLY A 40 35.37 -21.09 -40.68
C GLY A 40 34.90 -22.21 -39.71
N VAL A 41 33.96 -23.06 -40.15
CA VAL A 41 33.88 -24.55 -40.01
C VAL A 41 34.13 -25.28 -38.65
N ARG A 42 33.07 -26.00 -38.20
CA ARG A 42 32.96 -27.31 -37.47
C ARG A 42 33.61 -27.51 -36.08
N ARG A 43 32.80 -27.81 -35.05
CA ARG A 43 32.67 -29.15 -34.40
C ARG A 43 31.55 -29.18 -33.34
N ALA A 44 31.04 -30.39 -33.10
CA ALA A 44 29.90 -30.77 -32.27
C ALA A 44 29.91 -30.29 -30.80
N LYS A 45 28.72 -30.06 -30.22
CA LYS A 45 28.31 -30.57 -28.90
C LYS A 45 26.82 -30.29 -28.61
N ARG A 46 26.08 -31.36 -28.28
CA ARG A 46 24.83 -31.32 -27.50
C ARG A 46 25.09 -30.66 -26.14
N ALA A 47 24.21 -29.76 -25.70
CA ALA A 47 23.78 -29.65 -24.30
C ALA A 47 22.64 -28.63 -24.16
N ALA A 48 21.47 -29.12 -23.76
CA ALA A 48 20.42 -28.30 -23.18
C ALA A 48 20.84 -27.85 -21.77
N LYS A 49 20.64 -26.59 -21.41
CA LYS A 49 20.68 -26.14 -20.00
C LYS A 49 19.76 -24.93 -19.80
N GLY A 50 18.53 -25.20 -19.36
CA GLY A 50 17.72 -24.23 -18.62
C GLY A 50 18.12 -24.27 -17.15
N GLN A 51 18.57 -23.14 -16.61
CA GLN A 51 18.78 -22.96 -15.17
C GLN A 51 17.43 -22.73 -14.48
N ARG A 52 17.12 -23.55 -13.46
CA ARG A 52 16.17 -23.20 -12.40
C ARG A 52 16.92 -23.26 -11.07
N ALA A 53 16.87 -22.14 -10.36
CA ALA A 53 17.45 -21.93 -9.05
C ALA A 53 16.85 -22.89 -8.01
N GLY A 54 17.73 -23.45 -7.17
CA GLY A 54 17.41 -24.38 -6.09
C GLY A 54 16.81 -23.66 -4.88
N ARG A 55 15.80 -24.33 -4.31
CA ARG A 55 15.13 -24.03 -3.05
C ARG A 55 15.98 -24.61 -1.91
N VAL A 56 16.24 -23.84 -0.86
CA VAL A 56 16.93 -24.30 0.35
C VAL A 56 16.04 -25.32 1.06
N VAL A 57 16.58 -26.52 1.32
CA VAL A 57 15.94 -27.62 2.05
C VAL A 57 16.61 -27.74 3.42
N PRO A 58 15.89 -27.98 4.52
CA PRO A 58 16.47 -28.10 5.85
C PRO A 58 17.43 -29.28 5.94
N VAL A 59 18.49 -29.13 6.73
CA VAL A 59 19.56 -30.12 6.94
C VAL A 59 18.97 -31.36 7.62
N ALA A 60 18.78 -32.43 6.86
CA ALA A 60 18.48 -33.75 7.39
C ALA A 60 19.75 -34.36 8.03
N GLY A 61 19.59 -35.14 9.10
CA GLY A 61 20.70 -35.73 9.86
C GLY A 61 21.56 -36.70 9.04
N GLU A 62 22.77 -36.99 9.51
CA GLU A 62 23.78 -37.85 8.83
C GLU A 62 23.22 -39.18 8.30
N SER A 63 22.25 -39.79 8.99
CA SER A 63 21.61 -41.04 8.56
C SER A 63 20.85 -40.91 7.24
N TYR A 64 20.16 -39.77 7.01
CA TYR A 64 19.37 -39.56 5.80
C TYR A 64 20.24 -39.48 4.53
N TYR A 65 21.44 -38.89 4.64
CA TYR A 65 22.37 -38.83 3.51
C TYR A 65 23.03 -40.18 3.25
N ARG A 66 23.39 -40.93 4.31
CA ARG A 66 23.97 -42.27 4.17
C ARG A 66 23.00 -43.25 3.51
N ASP A 67 21.74 -43.28 3.95
CA ASP A 67 20.74 -44.22 3.45
C ASP A 67 20.36 -43.93 1.99
N ASN A 68 20.30 -42.66 1.59
CA ASN A 68 20.04 -42.28 0.19
C ASN A 68 21.26 -42.49 -0.73
N LEU A 69 22.49 -42.37 -0.23
CA LEU A 69 23.70 -42.68 -0.99
C LEU A 69 23.86 -44.19 -1.22
N VAL A 70 23.49 -45.02 -0.24
CA VAL A 70 23.45 -46.49 -0.40
C VAL A 70 22.36 -46.90 -1.39
N ALA A 71 21.19 -46.23 -1.38
CA ALA A 71 20.12 -46.46 -2.36
C ALA A 71 20.54 -46.07 -3.80
N CYS A 72 21.30 -44.98 -3.98
CA CYS A 72 21.87 -44.59 -5.28
C CYS A 72 22.96 -45.58 -5.77
N ARG A 73 23.68 -46.24 -4.86
CA ARG A 73 24.69 -47.25 -5.20
C ARG A 73 24.08 -48.53 -5.78
N ALA A 74 22.87 -48.90 -5.34
CA ALA A 74 22.15 -50.05 -5.88
C ALA A 74 21.65 -49.85 -7.34
N GLN A 75 21.67 -48.61 -7.85
CA GLN A 75 21.20 -48.28 -9.21
C GLN A 75 22.33 -48.10 -10.24
N LEU A 76 23.60 -48.15 -9.81
CA LEU A 76 24.76 -47.98 -10.70
C LEU A 76 25.60 -49.26 -10.73
N ASN A 77 25.10 -50.26 -11.47
CA ASN A 77 25.94 -51.36 -11.93
C ASN A 77 26.80 -50.88 -13.11
N GLY A 78 28.10 -50.74 -12.87
CA GLY A 78 29.11 -50.68 -13.91
C GLY A 78 29.85 -49.36 -14.03
N ALA A 79 31.11 -49.38 -13.54
CA ALA A 79 32.25 -48.49 -13.80
C ALA A 79 32.03 -46.97 -13.66
N ASP A 80 32.84 -46.34 -12.81
CA ASP A 80 32.99 -44.90 -12.56
C ASP A 80 32.18 -44.30 -11.38
N ALA A 81 31.90 -45.09 -10.33
CA ALA A 81 31.56 -44.54 -9.02
C ALA A 81 32.85 -44.32 -8.19
N PRO A 82 33.10 -43.11 -7.65
CA PRO A 82 34.25 -42.85 -6.78
C PRO A 82 34.21 -43.75 -5.55
N THR A 83 35.40 -44.11 -5.06
CA THR A 83 35.55 -44.98 -3.89
C THR A 83 34.95 -44.32 -2.63
N VAL A 84 34.68 -45.14 -1.61
CA VAL A 84 34.05 -44.64 -0.36
C VAL A 84 34.97 -43.63 0.31
N GLU A 85 36.28 -43.85 0.24
CA GLU A 85 37.31 -42.96 0.77
C GLU A 85 37.34 -41.62 0.02
N GLU A 86 37.20 -41.61 -1.30
CA GLU A 86 37.14 -40.38 -2.11
C GLU A 86 35.85 -39.58 -1.84
N THR A 87 34.75 -40.28 -1.57
CA THR A 87 33.46 -39.66 -1.25
C THR A 87 33.51 -38.99 0.13
N ASP A 88 34.11 -39.66 1.12
CA ASP A 88 34.27 -39.11 2.46
C ASP A 88 35.22 -37.88 2.46
N GLN A 89 36.28 -37.91 1.65
CA GLN A 89 37.18 -36.77 1.48
C GLN A 89 36.46 -35.55 0.87
N HIS A 90 35.65 -35.77 -0.17
CA HIS A 90 34.84 -34.70 -0.77
C HIS A 90 33.81 -34.11 0.20
N VAL A 91 33.21 -34.94 1.06
CA VAL A 91 32.28 -34.45 2.09
C VAL A 91 33.01 -33.60 3.13
N GLN A 92 34.21 -34.02 3.54
CA GLN A 92 35.04 -33.23 4.46
C GLN A 92 35.47 -31.88 3.85
N ASP A 93 35.83 -31.84 2.58
CA ASP A 93 36.20 -30.61 1.88
C ASP A 93 35.01 -29.65 1.72
N ILE A 94 33.81 -30.18 1.44
CA ILE A 94 32.57 -29.38 1.39
C ILE A 94 32.21 -28.82 2.78
N GLN A 95 32.40 -29.60 3.85
CA GLN A 95 32.19 -29.14 5.21
C GLN A 95 33.21 -28.08 5.64
N ALA A 96 34.48 -28.21 5.24
CA ALA A 96 35.52 -27.22 5.49
C ALA A 96 35.23 -25.90 4.75
N PHE A 97 34.83 -25.98 3.48
CA PHE A 97 34.39 -24.83 2.68
C PHE A 97 33.16 -24.14 3.29
N ALA A 98 32.17 -24.90 3.75
CA ALA A 98 30.97 -24.37 4.39
C ALA A 98 31.29 -23.66 5.73
N LYS A 99 32.19 -24.23 6.55
CA LYS A 99 32.65 -23.59 7.79
C LYS A 99 33.42 -22.29 7.53
N GLN A 100 34.26 -22.26 6.49
CA GLN A 100 35.03 -21.08 6.11
C GLN A 100 34.13 -19.97 5.51
N ALA A 101 33.09 -20.33 4.76
CA ALA A 101 32.07 -19.40 4.26
C ALA A 101 31.19 -18.82 5.39
N LEU A 102 30.87 -19.61 6.42
CA LEU A 102 30.06 -19.16 7.55
C LEU A 102 30.82 -18.22 8.50
N ALA A 103 32.13 -18.45 8.69
CA ALA A 103 33.00 -17.57 9.46
C ALA A 103 33.26 -16.23 8.74
N GLY A 104 33.34 -16.22 7.41
CA GLY A 104 33.46 -14.99 6.61
C GLY A 104 32.19 -14.15 6.57
N ALA A 105 31.01 -14.80 6.58
CA ALA A 105 29.72 -14.11 6.54
C ALA A 105 29.31 -13.47 7.88
N SER A 106 29.79 -14.00 9.00
CA SER A 106 29.47 -13.49 10.35
C SER A 106 30.29 -12.25 10.72
N ALA A 107 31.52 -12.10 10.23
CA ALA A 107 32.32 -10.88 10.43
C ALA A 107 31.86 -9.70 9.55
N ALA A 108 31.24 -9.98 8.38
CA ALA A 108 30.71 -8.95 7.48
C ALA A 108 29.29 -8.47 7.84
N MET A 109 28.54 -9.19 8.69
CA MET A 109 27.19 -8.81 9.13
C MET A 109 27.16 -7.93 10.39
N VAL A 110 28.27 -7.75 11.10
CA VAL A 110 28.28 -7.02 12.40
C VAL A 110 28.64 -5.52 12.23
N PHE A 111 28.98 -5.05 11.03
CA PHE A 111 29.37 -3.65 10.79
C PHE A 111 28.47 -2.84 9.83
N THR A 112 27.28 -3.34 9.47
CA THR A 112 26.30 -2.58 8.65
C THR A 112 24.97 -2.32 9.35
N SER A 113 24.89 -2.51 10.66
CA SER A 113 23.73 -2.15 11.48
C SER A 113 23.72 -0.65 11.79
N SER A 114 23.59 0.19 10.77
CA SER A 114 23.38 1.63 10.94
C SER A 114 22.61 2.17 9.75
N MET A 115 21.42 2.70 10.05
CA MET A 115 20.51 3.44 9.16
C MET A 115 19.56 2.59 8.30
N GLU A 116 18.56 2.01 8.95
CA GLU A 116 17.34 1.62 8.26
C GLU A 116 16.58 2.91 7.87
N VAL A 117 16.36 3.11 6.57
CA VAL A 117 15.65 4.27 6.04
C VAL A 117 14.19 4.14 6.47
N ALA A 118 13.70 4.97 7.40
CA ALA A 118 12.28 4.94 7.75
C ALA A 118 11.45 5.25 6.49
N VAL A 119 10.63 4.33 6.05
CA VAL A 119 9.60 4.56 5.03
C VAL A 119 8.27 4.21 5.70
N ALA A 120 7.15 4.66 5.14
CA ALA A 120 5.83 4.26 5.60
C ALA A 120 5.60 2.76 5.37
N TYR A 121 5.90 1.92 6.36
CA TYR A 121 5.77 0.47 6.22
C TYR A 121 4.55 -0.07 6.97
N PRO A 122 3.58 -0.68 6.27
CA PRO A 122 2.51 -1.46 6.92
C PRO A 122 3.04 -2.63 7.78
N ILE A 123 4.26 -3.11 7.51
CA ILE A 123 4.86 -4.22 8.26
C ILE A 123 5.03 -3.92 9.74
N PHE A 124 5.29 -2.66 10.12
CA PHE A 124 5.41 -2.28 11.52
C PHE A 124 4.09 -2.41 12.26
N ALA A 125 2.96 -2.15 11.59
CA ALA A 125 1.67 -2.45 12.18
C ALA A 125 1.54 -3.97 12.40
N GLN A 126 1.82 -4.77 11.36
CA GLN A 126 1.69 -6.24 11.39
C GLN A 126 2.55 -6.91 12.49
N GLN A 127 3.74 -6.36 12.76
CA GLN A 127 4.66 -6.91 13.75
C GLN A 127 4.30 -6.53 15.20
N ASN A 128 3.75 -5.34 15.41
CA ASN A 128 3.55 -4.79 16.76
C ASN A 128 2.08 -4.86 17.23
N TYR A 129 1.13 -5.06 16.32
CA TYR A 129 -0.30 -5.08 16.63
C TYR A 129 -0.97 -6.29 16.02
N ALA A 130 -1.59 -7.13 16.84
CA ALA A 130 -2.36 -8.29 16.37
C ALA A 130 -3.57 -7.87 15.53
N ASN A 131 -4.27 -6.81 15.96
CA ASN A 131 -5.37 -6.20 15.24
C ASN A 131 -5.01 -4.73 14.93
N PRO A 132 -5.05 -4.30 13.65
CA PRO A 132 -4.68 -2.94 13.28
C PRO A 132 -5.75 -1.90 13.60
N ARG A 133 -6.94 -2.30 14.07
CA ARG A 133 -8.00 -1.39 14.50
C ARG A 133 -8.30 -1.60 15.99
N GLU A 134 -8.13 -0.55 16.76
CA GLU A 134 -8.47 -0.50 18.18
C GLU A 134 -10.00 -0.48 18.36
N TYR A 135 -10.49 -0.82 19.57
CA TYR A 135 -11.92 -0.79 19.91
C TYR A 135 -12.55 0.60 19.75
N THR A 136 -11.73 1.66 19.86
CA THR A 136 -12.12 3.06 19.62
C THR A 136 -12.38 3.38 18.15
N GLY A 137 -12.04 2.46 17.23
CA GLY A 137 -12.09 2.66 15.78
C GLY A 137 -10.85 3.33 15.19
N LYS A 138 -9.87 3.67 16.01
CA LYS A 138 -8.56 4.17 15.59
C LYS A 138 -7.73 3.05 14.95
N ILE A 139 -7.07 3.36 13.84
CA ILE A 139 -6.12 2.49 13.17
C ILE A 139 -4.72 2.77 13.74
N VAL A 140 -3.99 1.71 14.06
CA VAL A 140 -2.70 1.76 14.78
C VAL A 140 -1.62 2.55 14.04
N CYS A 141 -1.74 2.74 12.72
CA CYS A 141 -0.85 3.60 11.95
C CYS A 141 -0.79 5.04 12.49
N ALA A 142 -1.88 5.52 13.11
CA ALA A 142 -1.94 6.85 13.74
C ALA A 142 -1.04 6.97 14.99
N ASN A 143 -0.55 5.87 15.56
CA ASN A 143 0.38 5.91 16.70
C ASN A 143 1.77 6.39 16.29
N CYS A 144 2.17 6.13 15.03
CA CYS A 144 3.46 6.55 14.49
C CYS A 144 3.36 7.71 13.51
N HIS A 145 2.24 7.81 12.77
CA HIS A 145 1.97 8.87 11.81
C HIS A 145 1.03 9.91 12.42
N LEU A 146 1.61 10.87 13.12
CA LEU A 146 0.91 11.81 14.02
C LEU A 146 0.21 12.95 13.26
N ALA A 147 0.68 13.29 12.06
CA ALA A 147 0.01 14.29 11.25
C ALA A 147 -1.28 13.74 10.63
N SER A 148 -2.36 14.52 10.70
CA SER A 148 -3.64 14.17 10.09
C SER A 148 -3.79 14.81 8.71
N LYS A 149 -4.26 14.02 7.74
CA LYS A 149 -4.54 14.47 6.38
C LYS A 149 -5.69 13.66 5.77
N PRO A 150 -6.52 14.23 4.87
CA PRO A 150 -7.70 13.54 4.35
C PRO A 150 -7.33 12.29 3.54
N LEU A 151 -8.24 11.32 3.56
CA LEU A 151 -8.28 10.14 2.72
C LEU A 151 -9.58 10.19 1.93
N GLU A 152 -9.59 9.79 0.66
CA GLU A 152 -10.83 9.64 -0.11
C GLU A 152 -10.97 8.20 -0.58
N VAL A 153 -12.11 7.58 -0.29
CA VAL A 153 -12.39 6.20 -0.66
C VAL A 153 -13.67 6.10 -1.46
N ARG A 154 -13.61 5.33 -2.54
CA ARG A 154 -14.74 5.05 -3.42
C ARG A 154 -14.98 3.55 -3.52
N LEU A 155 -16.22 3.14 -3.30
CA LEU A 155 -16.69 1.78 -3.44
C LEU A 155 -18.13 1.78 -3.98
N PRO A 156 -18.59 0.66 -4.55
CA PRO A 156 -19.99 0.50 -4.93
C PRO A 156 -20.91 0.61 -3.72
N GLN A 157 -22.09 1.18 -3.91
CA GLN A 157 -23.11 1.25 -2.87
C GLN A 157 -23.64 -0.15 -2.50
N ALA A 158 -23.79 -1.03 -3.49
CA ALA A 158 -24.20 -2.41 -3.29
C ALA A 158 -23.44 -3.35 -4.23
N VAL A 159 -23.24 -4.59 -3.78
CA VAL A 159 -22.62 -5.67 -4.53
C VAL A 159 -23.39 -6.96 -4.33
N LEU A 160 -23.38 -7.81 -5.34
CA LEU A 160 -23.94 -9.16 -5.27
C LEU A 160 -22.95 -10.12 -4.59
N PRO A 161 -23.40 -11.27 -4.08
CA PRO A 161 -22.51 -12.31 -3.58
C PRO A 161 -21.57 -12.85 -4.66
N ASP A 162 -20.44 -13.43 -4.24
CA ASP A 162 -19.39 -14.01 -5.08
C ASP A 162 -18.91 -13.14 -6.28
N THR A 163 -18.95 -11.82 -6.10
CA THR A 163 -18.66 -10.85 -7.16
C THR A 163 -17.35 -10.12 -6.88
N ILE A 164 -16.51 -10.01 -7.91
CA ILE A 164 -15.29 -9.19 -7.86
C ILE A 164 -15.63 -7.77 -8.26
N PHE A 165 -15.26 -6.82 -7.41
CA PHE A 165 -15.38 -5.39 -7.69
C PHE A 165 -14.12 -4.66 -7.21
N LYS A 166 -13.97 -3.42 -7.66
CA LYS A 166 -12.87 -2.56 -7.23
C LYS A 166 -13.33 -1.57 -6.17
N MET A 167 -12.46 -1.31 -5.21
CA MET A 167 -12.49 -0.14 -4.35
C MET A 167 -11.30 0.73 -4.72
N GLU A 168 -11.46 2.05 -4.64
CA GLU A 168 -10.40 3.02 -4.92
C GLU A 168 -10.07 3.74 -3.63
N VAL A 169 -8.81 3.69 -3.21
CA VAL A 169 -8.28 4.41 -2.05
C VAL A 169 -7.36 5.50 -2.56
N GLU A 170 -7.80 6.74 -2.48
CA GLU A 170 -7.08 7.93 -2.94
C GLU A 170 -6.42 8.65 -1.75
N VAL A 171 -5.11 8.80 -1.83
CA VAL A 171 -4.27 9.38 -0.77
C VAL A 171 -3.66 10.69 -1.29
N PRO A 172 -4.36 11.83 -1.21
CA PRO A 172 -3.95 13.05 -1.90
C PRO A 172 -2.80 13.77 -1.18
N ALA A 173 -1.75 14.14 -1.90
CA ALA A 173 -0.61 14.85 -1.29
C ALA A 173 0.15 15.84 -2.19
N LYS A 174 -0.26 16.06 -3.45
CA LYS A 174 0.49 16.89 -4.41
C LYS A 174 1.97 16.45 -4.53
N TYR A 175 2.18 15.15 -4.78
CA TYR A 175 3.48 14.47 -4.77
C TYR A 175 4.56 15.11 -5.63
N ALA A 176 4.20 15.73 -6.76
CA ALA A 176 5.15 16.41 -7.62
C ALA A 176 5.84 17.62 -6.94
N LYS A 177 5.13 18.33 -6.04
CA LYS A 177 5.60 19.59 -5.43
C LYS A 177 6.14 19.42 -4.02
N ARG A 178 5.68 18.41 -3.28
CA ARG A 178 6.07 18.19 -1.88
C ARG A 178 7.21 17.18 -1.81
N ARG A 179 8.19 17.48 -0.96
CA ARG A 179 9.33 16.62 -0.65
C ARG A 179 9.44 16.51 0.87
N GLN A 180 9.86 15.36 1.36
CA GLN A 180 10.02 15.08 2.79
C GLN A 180 11.49 14.86 3.14
N PRO A 181 11.90 15.03 4.40
CA PRO A 181 13.24 14.61 4.83
C PRO A 181 13.37 13.08 4.80
N ASN A 182 14.42 12.59 4.16
CA ASN A 182 14.91 11.22 4.25
C ASN A 182 15.68 11.01 5.56
N ALA A 183 16.08 9.78 5.87
CA ALA A 183 16.81 9.47 7.11
C ALA A 183 18.18 10.18 7.22
N ASP A 184 18.80 10.54 6.10
CA ASP A 184 20.05 11.29 6.02
C ASP A 184 19.87 12.82 6.12
N GLY A 185 18.61 13.31 6.13
CA GLY A 185 18.27 14.73 6.11
C GLY A 185 18.09 15.32 4.71
N SER A 186 18.38 14.57 3.63
CA SER A 186 18.13 15.01 2.25
C SER A 186 16.62 15.07 1.95
N LYS A 187 16.19 15.95 1.05
CA LYS A 187 14.76 16.06 0.66
C LYS A 187 14.43 15.08 -0.47
N GLY A 188 13.58 14.11 -0.20
CA GLY A 188 13.19 13.05 -1.13
C GLY A 188 11.68 13.01 -1.49
N PRO A 189 11.28 12.14 -2.43
CA PRO A 189 9.89 11.87 -2.73
C PRO A 189 9.18 11.15 -1.56
N MET A 190 7.85 11.25 -1.53
CA MET A 190 7.01 10.56 -0.54
C MET A 190 6.45 9.25 -1.08
N ASN A 191 6.44 8.23 -0.24
CA ASN A 191 5.76 6.97 -0.50
C ASN A 191 4.40 6.93 0.19
N ILE A 192 3.54 6.04 -0.30
CA ILE A 192 2.19 5.79 0.22
C ILE A 192 2.12 4.38 0.77
N GLY A 193 1.35 4.22 1.85
CA GLY A 193 0.84 2.93 2.31
C GLY A 193 -0.65 3.04 2.62
N ALA A 194 -1.36 1.93 2.48
CA ALA A 194 -2.79 1.86 2.76
C ALA A 194 -3.16 0.55 3.46
N ILE A 195 -4.23 0.61 4.23
CA ILE A 195 -4.87 -0.52 4.90
C ILE A 195 -6.38 -0.44 4.68
N ALA A 196 -6.99 -1.59 4.41
CA ALA A 196 -8.44 -1.74 4.38
C ALA A 196 -8.84 -2.87 5.32
N VAL A 197 -9.71 -2.55 6.28
CA VAL A 197 -10.33 -3.47 7.22
C VAL A 197 -11.75 -3.71 6.72
N MET A 198 -11.96 -4.88 6.12
CA MET A 198 -13.27 -5.29 5.58
C MET A 198 -14.03 -6.13 6.62
N PRO A 199 -15.36 -6.24 6.51
CA PRO A 199 -16.12 -7.17 7.34
C PRO A 199 -15.67 -8.63 7.14
N ASP A 200 -16.02 -9.49 8.07
CA ASP A 200 -15.68 -10.91 7.98
C ASP A 200 -16.28 -11.57 6.73
N GLY A 201 -15.52 -12.52 6.15
CA GLY A 201 -15.88 -13.21 4.91
C GLY A 201 -15.47 -12.48 3.63
N TRP A 202 -15.29 -11.16 3.67
CA TRP A 202 -14.72 -10.41 2.56
C TRP A 202 -13.23 -10.69 2.45
N LYS A 203 -12.72 -10.79 1.22
CA LYS A 203 -11.32 -11.13 1.00
C LYS A 203 -10.78 -10.50 -0.27
N LEU A 204 -9.46 -10.44 -0.35
CA LEU A 204 -8.77 -10.05 -1.58
C LEU A 204 -9.18 -10.99 -2.73
N ALA A 205 -9.46 -10.42 -3.90
CA ALA A 205 -9.86 -11.21 -5.06
C ALA A 205 -8.73 -12.17 -5.50
N PRO A 206 -9.02 -13.46 -5.74
CA PRO A 206 -8.05 -14.43 -6.24
C PRO A 206 -7.45 -14.00 -7.59
N LYS A 207 -6.13 -14.19 -7.75
CA LYS A 207 -5.39 -13.72 -8.93
C LYS A 207 -5.85 -14.37 -10.24
N ASP A 208 -6.37 -15.58 -10.18
CA ASP A 208 -6.93 -16.34 -11.29
C ASP A 208 -8.25 -15.73 -11.80
N ARG A 209 -9.13 -15.28 -10.90
CA ARG A 209 -10.42 -14.66 -11.26
C ARG A 209 -10.34 -13.17 -11.62
N LEU A 210 -9.21 -12.51 -11.40
CA LEU A 210 -9.05 -11.09 -11.68
C LEU A 210 -9.13 -10.78 -13.21
N PRO A 211 -10.03 -9.87 -13.64
CA PRO A 211 -10.07 -9.37 -15.01
C PRO A 211 -8.75 -8.76 -15.47
N LYS A 212 -8.42 -8.89 -16.76
CA LYS A 212 -7.18 -8.34 -17.34
C LYS A 212 -7.05 -6.82 -17.16
N VAL A 213 -8.16 -6.09 -17.18
CA VAL A 213 -8.20 -4.64 -16.98
C VAL A 213 -7.71 -4.26 -15.58
N LEU A 214 -8.26 -4.89 -14.53
CA LEU A 214 -7.84 -4.65 -13.15
C LEU A 214 -6.38 -5.05 -12.90
N LYS A 215 -5.92 -6.16 -13.49
CA LYS A 215 -4.50 -6.57 -13.41
C LYS A 215 -3.54 -5.52 -13.98
N LYS A 216 -3.95 -4.81 -15.03
CA LYS A 216 -3.15 -3.75 -15.65
C LYS A 216 -3.11 -2.50 -14.77
N GLU A 217 -4.25 -2.10 -14.21
CA GLU A 217 -4.34 -0.95 -13.29
C GLU A 217 -3.52 -1.18 -12.01
N MET A 218 -3.48 -2.41 -11.51
CA MET A 218 -2.73 -2.77 -10.31
C MET A 218 -1.25 -3.09 -10.55
N LYS A 219 -0.71 -2.88 -11.76
CA LYS A 219 0.68 -3.27 -12.05
C LYS A 219 1.63 -2.54 -11.10
N GLY A 220 2.38 -3.30 -10.30
CA GLY A 220 3.32 -2.79 -9.28
C GLY A 220 2.69 -2.42 -7.93
N LEU A 221 1.35 -2.54 -7.80
CA LEU A 221 0.62 -2.45 -6.55
C LEU A 221 0.24 -3.86 -6.06
N ALA A 222 0.83 -4.28 -4.95
CA ALA A 222 0.53 -5.57 -4.33
C ALA A 222 -0.20 -5.36 -3.00
N TRP A 223 -1.39 -5.94 -2.91
CA TRP A 223 -2.13 -6.08 -1.65
C TRP A 223 -1.80 -7.43 -1.03
N ALA A 224 -1.59 -7.43 0.27
CA ALA A 224 -1.37 -8.63 1.07
C ALA A 224 -2.31 -8.64 2.27
N PRO A 225 -2.75 -9.82 2.73
CA PRO A 225 -3.49 -9.92 3.98
C PRO A 225 -2.61 -9.48 5.15
N TYR A 226 -3.22 -8.85 6.15
CA TYR A 226 -2.55 -8.34 7.34
C TYR A 226 -1.92 -9.48 8.16
N SER A 227 -2.66 -10.58 8.32
CA SER A 227 -2.18 -11.82 8.93
C SER A 227 -2.91 -13.02 8.31
N LYS A 228 -2.50 -14.24 8.70
CA LYS A 228 -3.22 -15.46 8.29
C LYS A 228 -4.60 -15.56 8.94
N ASP A 229 -4.74 -14.99 10.14
CA ASP A 229 -5.98 -15.04 10.93
C ASP A 229 -7.00 -14.01 10.47
N TYR A 230 -6.54 -12.90 9.86
CA TYR A 230 -7.37 -11.80 9.37
C TYR A 230 -7.24 -11.63 7.84
N PRO A 231 -7.81 -12.55 7.03
CA PRO A 231 -7.77 -12.45 5.57
C PRO A 231 -8.64 -11.31 5.00
N ASN A 232 -9.57 -10.80 5.81
CA ASN A 232 -10.42 -9.64 5.52
C ASN A 232 -9.72 -8.30 5.72
N ILE A 233 -8.55 -8.29 6.37
CA ILE A 233 -7.75 -7.09 6.53
C ILE A 233 -6.60 -7.15 5.53
N VAL A 234 -6.46 -6.13 4.71
CA VAL A 234 -5.45 -6.08 3.65
C VAL A 234 -4.64 -4.80 3.72
N VAL A 235 -3.35 -4.92 3.43
CA VAL A 235 -2.37 -3.84 3.45
C VAL A 235 -1.63 -3.77 2.12
N ALA A 236 -1.20 -2.57 1.75
CA ALA A 236 -0.33 -2.32 0.61
C ALA A 236 0.66 -1.19 0.92
N GLY A 237 1.85 -1.30 0.34
CA GLY A 237 2.91 -0.30 0.47
C GLY A 237 4.15 -0.82 1.22
N PRO A 238 5.24 -0.03 1.22
CA PRO A 238 5.34 1.31 0.62
C PRO A 238 5.40 1.25 -0.91
N VAL A 239 4.71 2.18 -1.56
CA VAL A 239 4.75 2.38 -3.03
C VAL A 239 4.99 3.86 -3.38
N PRO A 240 5.58 4.18 -4.55
CA PRO A 240 5.81 5.56 -4.97
C PRO A 240 4.51 6.36 -5.07
N GLY A 241 4.42 7.48 -4.33
CA GLY A 241 3.16 8.21 -4.21
C GLY A 241 2.69 8.91 -5.48
N GLU A 242 3.63 9.33 -6.33
CA GLU A 242 3.32 9.98 -7.61
C GLU A 242 2.61 9.03 -8.60
N THR A 243 2.89 7.74 -8.52
CA THR A 243 2.27 6.73 -9.40
C THR A 243 1.01 6.13 -8.79
N TYR A 244 0.98 5.97 -7.47
CA TYR A 244 -0.07 5.24 -6.76
C TYR A 244 -0.91 6.13 -5.83
N GLU A 245 -1.06 7.42 -6.16
CA GLU A 245 -1.97 8.32 -5.44
C GLU A 245 -3.39 7.74 -5.37
N LYS A 246 -3.81 7.03 -6.43
CA LYS A 246 -5.06 6.25 -6.49
C LYS A 246 -4.75 4.76 -6.48
N MET A 247 -5.01 4.10 -5.37
CA MET A 247 -4.76 2.67 -5.17
C MET A 247 -6.03 1.88 -5.45
N VAL A 248 -5.96 0.94 -6.41
CA VAL A 248 -7.05 0.03 -6.73
C VAL A 248 -6.94 -1.22 -5.86
N LEU A 249 -7.98 -1.49 -5.07
CA LEU A 249 -8.12 -2.69 -4.24
C LEU A 249 -9.20 -3.60 -4.84
N PRO A 250 -8.85 -4.81 -5.33
CA PRO A 250 -9.84 -5.74 -5.82
C PRO A 250 -10.37 -6.62 -4.69
N VAL A 251 -11.67 -6.59 -4.47
CA VAL A 251 -12.33 -7.35 -3.39
C VAL A 251 -13.26 -8.38 -4.00
N LEU A 252 -13.30 -9.56 -3.40
CA LEU A 252 -14.32 -10.58 -3.66
C LEU A 252 -15.34 -10.53 -2.52
N SER A 253 -16.61 -10.28 -2.86
CA SER A 253 -17.70 -10.35 -1.89
C SER A 253 -17.95 -11.79 -1.45
N PRO A 254 -18.32 -12.01 -0.18
CA PRO A 254 -18.70 -13.33 0.32
C PRO A 254 -20.05 -13.77 -0.27
N ASP A 255 -20.36 -15.07 -0.15
CA ASP A 255 -21.65 -15.64 -0.51
C ASP A 255 -22.36 -16.24 0.71
N PRO A 256 -23.44 -15.61 1.22
CA PRO A 256 -24.24 -16.12 2.34
C PRO A 256 -24.84 -17.50 2.09
N ASN A 257 -25.00 -17.93 0.83
CA ASN A 257 -25.55 -19.26 0.52
C ASN A 257 -24.55 -20.39 0.76
N THR A 258 -23.25 -20.07 0.89
CA THR A 258 -22.17 -21.04 1.12
C THR A 258 -21.47 -20.82 2.46
N ASN A 259 -21.73 -19.70 3.13
CA ASN A 259 -21.11 -19.35 4.41
C ASN A 259 -22.12 -18.70 5.36
N ASP A 260 -22.61 -19.50 6.31
CA ASP A 260 -23.63 -19.10 7.30
C ASP A 260 -23.17 -17.98 8.24
N LYS A 261 -21.86 -17.68 8.31
CA LYS A 261 -21.33 -16.58 9.12
C LYS A 261 -21.55 -15.21 8.48
N VAL A 262 -21.92 -15.18 7.20
CA VAL A 262 -22.13 -13.94 6.44
C VAL A 262 -23.61 -13.78 6.17
N ILE A 263 -24.13 -12.58 6.44
CA ILE A 263 -25.52 -12.22 6.20
C ILE A 263 -25.63 -11.13 5.12
N PHE A 264 -26.72 -11.15 4.36
CA PHE A 264 -27.08 -10.04 3.49
C PHE A 264 -27.41 -8.79 4.30
N GLY A 265 -26.84 -7.66 3.91
CA GLY A 265 -27.03 -6.41 4.61
C GLY A 265 -25.87 -5.46 4.45
N LYS A 266 -25.82 -4.47 5.34
CA LYS A 266 -24.83 -3.41 5.31
C LYS A 266 -23.56 -3.85 6.02
N GLY A 267 -22.44 -3.83 5.30
CA GLY A 267 -21.10 -4.00 5.84
C GLY A 267 -20.40 -2.65 5.98
N ILE A 268 -19.68 -2.47 7.09
CA ILE A 268 -18.86 -1.27 7.34
C ILE A 268 -17.40 -1.60 7.03
N PHE A 269 -16.77 -0.74 6.25
CA PHE A 269 -15.39 -0.85 5.79
C PHE A 269 -14.60 0.31 6.37
N TYR A 270 -13.44 0.00 6.97
CA TYR A 270 -12.55 1.02 7.50
C TYR A 270 -11.28 1.07 6.67
N PHE A 271 -10.88 2.27 6.29
CA PHE A 271 -9.70 2.51 5.48
C PHE A 271 -8.74 3.41 6.24
N GLY A 272 -7.46 3.12 6.08
CA GLY A 272 -6.36 3.97 6.51
C GLY A 272 -5.42 4.20 5.34
N GLY A 273 -4.95 5.42 5.16
CA GLY A 273 -3.96 5.75 4.14
C GLY A 273 -2.95 6.73 4.69
N ASN A 274 -1.67 6.39 4.55
CA ASN A 274 -0.56 7.22 4.95
C ASN A 274 0.22 7.69 3.72
N ARG A 275 0.68 8.95 3.77
CA ARG A 275 1.74 9.46 2.89
C ARG A 275 2.91 9.98 3.71
N GLY A 276 4.10 9.67 3.23
CA GLY A 276 5.35 10.13 3.83
C GLY A 276 5.73 9.40 5.12
N ARG A 277 6.87 9.77 5.70
CA ARG A 277 7.50 9.06 6.81
C ARG A 277 6.79 9.29 8.14
N GLY A 278 6.85 8.28 9.01
CA GLY A 278 6.35 8.35 10.38
C GLY A 278 7.22 9.23 11.26
N GLN A 279 6.69 9.58 12.43
CA GLN A 279 7.33 10.41 13.45
C GLN A 279 8.03 9.54 14.49
N VAL A 280 7.50 8.35 14.78
CA VAL A 280 7.96 7.48 15.87
C VAL A 280 8.28 6.09 15.30
N TYR A 281 9.39 5.50 15.72
CA TYR A 281 9.74 4.12 15.42
C TYR A 281 9.07 3.14 16.40
N PRO A 282 8.91 1.86 16.05
CA PRO A 282 8.32 0.86 16.95
C PRO A 282 8.97 0.78 18.34
N GLU A 283 10.27 1.08 18.43
CA GLU A 283 11.04 1.08 19.68
C GLU A 283 10.76 2.30 20.57
N GLY A 284 9.94 3.25 20.10
CA GLY A 284 9.59 4.49 20.80
C GLY A 284 10.52 5.67 20.49
N ASN A 285 11.62 5.44 19.77
CA ASN A 285 12.54 6.50 19.38
C ASN A 285 11.90 7.45 18.35
N GLN A 286 12.20 8.74 18.47
CA GLN A 286 11.77 9.74 17.51
C GLN A 286 12.57 9.66 16.21
N SER A 287 11.90 9.87 15.09
CA SER A 287 12.54 10.05 13.78
C SER A 287 12.95 11.51 13.56
N ASN A 288 13.75 11.74 12.53
CA ASN A 288 14.12 13.07 12.06
C ASN A 288 13.00 13.80 11.29
N ASN A 289 11.83 13.18 11.10
CA ASN A 289 10.65 13.82 10.52
C ASN A 289 9.71 14.39 11.61
N ASN A 290 10.33 15.04 12.61
CA ASN A 290 9.67 15.63 13.77
C ASN A 290 10.11 17.08 13.99
N GLN A 291 9.30 17.79 14.75
CA GLN A 291 9.70 19.03 15.39
C GLN A 291 10.40 18.70 16.71
N PHE A 292 11.51 19.38 16.99
CA PHE A 292 12.24 19.26 18.25
C PHE A 292 11.86 20.41 19.19
N PHE A 293 11.85 20.13 20.48
CA PHE A 293 11.40 21.04 21.53
C PHE A 293 12.52 21.32 22.54
N ALA A 294 12.44 22.47 23.21
CA ALA A 294 13.38 22.89 24.23
C ALA A 294 13.34 21.95 25.45
N ALA A 295 14.52 21.47 25.88
CA ALA A 295 14.64 20.52 26.99
C ALA A 295 14.30 21.12 28.37
N ALA A 296 14.37 22.45 28.52
CA ALA A 296 14.00 23.18 29.72
C ALA A 296 13.74 24.67 29.41
N THR A 297 13.06 25.35 30.34
CA THR A 297 12.93 26.81 30.33
C THR A 297 14.28 27.45 30.66
N GLY A 298 14.73 28.40 29.85
CA GLY A 298 15.99 29.11 30.05
C GLY A 298 16.46 29.88 28.82
N THR A 299 17.70 30.35 28.85
CA THR A 299 18.30 31.10 27.74
C THR A 299 19.15 30.18 26.85
N VAL A 300 19.00 30.29 25.54
CA VAL A 300 19.83 29.57 24.55
C VAL A 300 21.24 30.15 24.59
N THR A 301 22.21 29.32 24.99
CA THR A 301 23.61 29.75 25.21
C THR A 301 24.56 29.36 24.09
N ALA A 302 24.32 28.23 23.43
CA ALA A 302 25.12 27.79 22.31
C ALA A 302 24.29 26.96 21.32
N ILE A 303 24.64 27.08 20.04
CA ILE A 303 24.12 26.26 18.95
C ILE A 303 25.34 25.70 18.21
N ASP A 304 25.61 24.41 18.36
CA ASP A 304 26.71 23.70 17.70
C ASP A 304 26.15 22.69 16.70
N GLY A 305 25.99 23.13 15.45
CA GLY A 305 25.34 22.35 14.39
C GLY A 305 23.89 22.01 14.74
N LEU A 306 23.64 20.78 15.18
CA LEU A 306 22.32 20.26 15.55
C LEU A 306 22.10 20.16 17.08
N LYS A 307 23.05 20.64 17.89
CA LYS A 307 22.94 20.65 19.35
C LYS A 307 22.61 22.04 19.84
N VAL A 308 21.52 22.17 20.60
CA VAL A 308 21.06 23.42 21.21
C VAL A 308 21.22 23.32 22.72
N SER A 309 22.03 24.20 23.30
CA SER A 309 22.31 24.23 24.74
C SER A 309 21.54 25.35 25.42
N ILE A 310 20.69 25.00 26.38
CA ILE A 310 19.83 25.93 27.13
C ILE A 310 20.32 25.96 28.58
N THR A 311 20.61 27.16 29.10
CA THR A 311 20.96 27.35 30.51
C THR A 311 19.70 27.72 31.29
N THR A 312 19.36 26.90 32.28
CA THR A 312 18.21 27.15 33.15
C THR A 312 18.49 28.29 34.13
N PRO A 313 17.45 28.88 34.75
CA PRO A 313 17.63 29.86 35.83
C PRO A 313 18.43 29.34 37.04
N SER A 314 18.52 28.02 37.21
CA SER A 314 19.35 27.36 38.24
C SER A 314 20.83 27.22 37.86
N GLY A 315 21.22 27.65 36.65
CA GLY A 315 22.59 27.53 36.12
C GLY A 315 22.94 26.16 35.53
N GLU A 316 21.96 25.26 35.38
CA GLU A 316 22.15 23.94 34.75
C GLU A 316 22.07 24.07 33.22
N VAL A 317 23.02 23.49 32.49
CA VAL A 317 22.99 23.49 31.02
C VAL A 317 22.38 22.19 30.53
N LYS A 318 21.22 22.28 29.87
CA LYS A 318 20.59 21.13 29.19
C LYS A 318 20.77 21.23 27.69
N THR A 319 21.31 20.16 27.10
CA THR A 319 21.53 20.07 25.65
C THR A 319 20.42 19.26 25.02
N GLN A 320 19.75 19.85 24.03
CA GLN A 320 18.85 19.15 23.13
C GLN A 320 19.60 18.80 21.85
N GLU A 321 19.67 17.52 21.50
CA GLU A 321 20.23 17.04 20.24
C GLU A 321 19.11 16.87 19.21
N CYS A 322 19.19 17.60 18.11
CA CYS A 322 18.29 17.49 16.97
C CYS A 322 18.84 16.48 15.95
N LEU A 323 17.95 15.83 15.20
CA LEU A 323 18.34 14.91 14.15
C LEU A 323 18.59 15.61 12.81
N THR A 324 19.23 14.91 11.88
CA THR A 324 19.57 15.40 10.54
C THR A 324 18.35 15.90 9.76
N GLY A 325 18.47 17.07 9.13
CA GLY A 325 17.38 17.70 8.38
C GLY A 325 16.44 18.58 9.22
N ALA A 326 16.75 18.79 10.50
CA ALA A 326 16.06 19.78 11.33
C ALA A 326 16.56 21.21 11.02
N ASP A 327 15.64 22.13 10.76
CA ASP A 327 15.94 23.56 10.60
C ASP A 327 15.67 24.28 11.93
N ILE A 328 16.73 24.71 12.63
CA ILE A 328 16.66 25.42 13.93
C ILE A 328 16.16 26.85 13.70
N VAL A 329 15.18 27.29 14.50
CA VAL A 329 14.56 28.63 14.40
C VAL A 329 14.97 29.60 15.50
N VAL A 330 15.54 29.09 16.59
CA VAL A 330 16.01 29.88 17.74
C VAL A 330 17.45 30.37 17.53
N GLN A 331 17.79 31.48 18.15
CA GLN A 331 19.11 32.11 18.14
C GLN A 331 19.74 32.10 19.53
N VAL A 332 21.06 32.26 19.58
CA VAL A 332 21.77 32.41 20.86
C VAL A 332 21.35 33.72 21.52
N GLY A 333 20.92 33.63 22.78
CA GLY A 333 20.36 34.74 23.55
C GLY A 333 18.83 34.71 23.68
N ASP A 334 18.14 33.86 22.92
CA ASP A 334 16.68 33.72 23.05
C ASP A 334 16.31 33.06 24.37
N GLU A 335 15.25 33.56 25.00
CA GLU A 335 14.58 32.90 26.12
C GLU A 335 13.53 31.95 25.56
N VAL A 336 13.62 30.67 25.96
CA VAL A 336 12.68 29.63 25.55
C VAL A 336 12.05 28.98 26.78
N ASP A 337 10.79 28.61 26.66
CA ASP A 337 10.09 27.79 27.65
C ASP A 337 10.35 26.30 27.42
N LYS A 338 10.22 25.50 28.49
CA LYS A 338 10.24 24.04 28.37
C LYS A 338 9.14 23.61 27.40
N ASP A 339 9.49 22.69 26.52
CA ASP A 339 8.61 22.15 25.48
C ASP A 339 8.21 23.19 24.40
N GLU A 340 8.91 24.34 24.33
CA GLU A 340 8.77 25.28 23.22
C GLU A 340 9.47 24.75 21.95
N PRO A 341 8.86 24.85 20.76
CA PRO A 341 9.47 24.36 19.53
C PRO A 341 10.73 25.16 19.15
N ILE A 342 11.87 24.45 19.05
CA ILE A 342 13.17 25.04 18.68
C ILE A 342 13.53 24.84 17.20
N THR A 343 12.79 23.98 16.50
CA THR A 343 12.95 23.75 15.05
C THR A 343 11.64 23.96 14.30
N THR A 344 11.73 24.11 12.98
CA THR A 344 10.54 23.96 12.11
C THR A 344 10.03 22.51 12.14
N ASN A 345 8.77 22.31 11.74
CA ASN A 345 8.21 20.98 11.53
C ASN A 345 8.45 20.54 10.07
N PRO A 346 9.35 19.57 9.80
CA PRO A 346 9.67 19.17 8.44
C PRO A 346 8.61 18.23 7.82
N ASN A 347 7.62 17.77 8.61
CA ASN A 347 6.64 16.79 8.18
C ASN A 347 5.61 17.39 7.21
N VAL A 348 5.65 16.92 5.97
CA VAL A 348 4.68 17.26 4.92
C VAL A 348 3.69 16.13 4.62
N GLY A 349 3.83 14.99 5.32
CA GLY A 349 3.01 13.81 5.17
C GLY A 349 1.79 13.80 6.09
N GLY A 350 1.29 12.60 6.35
CA GLY A 350 0.26 12.35 7.35
C GLY A 350 -0.61 11.13 7.04
N PHE A 351 -1.40 10.75 8.03
CA PHE A 351 -2.33 9.65 7.99
C PHE A 351 -3.77 10.15 7.94
N GLY A 352 -4.59 9.45 7.16
CA GLY A 352 -6.02 9.68 7.06
C GLY A 352 -6.78 8.39 7.29
N GLN A 353 -7.96 8.50 7.87
CA GLN A 353 -8.90 7.40 8.02
C GLN A 353 -10.21 7.78 7.37
N GLU A 354 -10.91 6.78 6.82
CA GLU A 354 -12.26 6.96 6.32
C GLU A 354 -13.07 5.69 6.57
N GLU A 355 -14.36 5.87 6.83
CA GLU A 355 -15.33 4.81 7.00
C GLU A 355 -16.32 4.85 5.84
N LYS A 356 -16.65 3.68 5.31
CA LYS A 356 -17.61 3.54 4.21
C LYS A 356 -18.50 2.34 4.40
N GLU A 357 -19.66 2.40 3.76
CA GLU A 357 -20.67 1.35 3.83
C GLU A 357 -20.85 0.71 2.45
N CYS A 358 -20.94 -0.62 2.40
CA CYS A 358 -21.31 -1.37 1.21
C CYS A 358 -22.42 -2.35 1.56
N ILE A 359 -23.44 -2.45 0.72
CA ILE A 359 -24.53 -3.40 0.91
C ILE A 359 -24.23 -4.69 0.16
N LEU A 360 -24.14 -5.81 0.88
CA LEU A 360 -24.22 -7.13 0.28
C LEU A 360 -25.70 -7.42 -0.03
N GLN A 361 -26.05 -7.31 -1.31
CA GLN A 361 -27.42 -7.35 -1.79
C GLN A 361 -27.81 -8.77 -2.25
N ASP A 362 -29.06 -9.12 -1.96
CA ASP A 362 -29.72 -10.31 -2.50
C ASP A 362 -30.62 -9.90 -3.67
N MET A 363 -30.40 -10.51 -4.83
CA MET A 363 -31.21 -10.22 -6.02
C MET A 363 -32.68 -10.59 -5.83
N ASN A 364 -32.99 -11.59 -4.99
CA ASN A 364 -34.38 -11.95 -4.69
C ASN A 364 -35.11 -10.83 -3.95
N ARG A 365 -34.43 -10.12 -3.04
CA ARG A 365 -34.99 -8.94 -2.36
C ARG A 365 -35.30 -7.81 -3.35
N VAL A 366 -34.43 -7.62 -4.35
CA VAL A 366 -34.64 -6.63 -5.41
C VAL A 366 -35.85 -7.01 -6.27
N TYR A 367 -35.96 -8.27 -6.70
CA TYR A 367 -37.12 -8.74 -7.46
C TYR A 367 -38.44 -8.60 -6.70
N ALA A 368 -38.47 -9.00 -5.43
CA ALA A 368 -39.64 -8.86 -4.58
C ALA A 368 -40.04 -7.37 -4.41
N PHE A 369 -39.06 -6.49 -4.22
CA PHE A 369 -39.32 -5.04 -4.14
C PHE A 369 -39.88 -4.48 -5.45
N CYS A 370 -39.33 -4.85 -6.61
CA CYS A 370 -39.85 -4.41 -7.90
C CYS A 370 -41.28 -4.89 -8.14
N ALA A 371 -41.59 -6.15 -7.80
CA ALA A 371 -42.95 -6.69 -7.89
C ALA A 371 -43.92 -5.93 -6.98
N PHE A 372 -43.53 -5.66 -5.74
CA PHE A 372 -44.31 -4.87 -4.80
C PHE A 372 -44.53 -3.44 -5.30
N ALA A 373 -43.48 -2.75 -5.73
CA ALA A 373 -43.57 -1.38 -6.25
C ALA A 373 -44.48 -1.29 -7.47
N PHE A 374 -44.40 -2.26 -8.38
CA PHE A 374 -45.30 -2.35 -9.52
C PHE A 374 -46.76 -2.58 -9.08
N SER A 375 -47.00 -3.45 -8.10
CA SER A 375 -48.35 -3.67 -7.56
C SER A 375 -48.95 -2.40 -6.95
N CYS A 376 -48.14 -1.61 -6.22
CA CYS A 376 -48.53 -0.31 -5.68
C CYS A 376 -48.87 0.69 -6.78
N PHE A 377 -48.07 0.75 -7.85
CA PHE A 377 -48.35 1.59 -9.01
C PHE A 377 -49.69 1.21 -9.67
N VAL A 378 -49.94 -0.08 -9.90
CA VAL A 378 -51.20 -0.56 -10.47
C VAL A 378 -52.39 -0.22 -9.56
N ALA A 379 -52.25 -0.37 -8.24
CA ALA A 379 -53.28 -0.02 -7.28
C ALA A 379 -53.59 1.50 -7.29
N GLN A 380 -52.55 2.34 -7.26
CA GLN A 380 -52.68 3.80 -7.35
C GLN A 380 -53.38 4.23 -8.65
N LEU A 381 -52.95 3.68 -9.79
CA LEU A 381 -53.59 3.93 -11.08
C LEU A 381 -55.06 3.51 -11.07
N SER A 382 -55.35 2.33 -10.53
CA SER A 382 -56.72 1.80 -10.43
C SER A 382 -57.61 2.70 -9.57
N PHE A 383 -57.12 3.20 -8.43
CA PHE A 383 -57.87 4.14 -7.60
C PHE A 383 -58.13 5.47 -8.30
N VAL A 384 -57.16 6.02 -9.03
CA VAL A 384 -57.33 7.25 -9.81
C VAL A 384 -58.35 7.05 -10.94
N LEU A 385 -58.25 5.94 -11.68
CA LEU A 385 -59.19 5.61 -12.75
C LEU A 385 -60.61 5.39 -12.20
N LYS A 386 -60.74 4.70 -11.05
CA LYS A 386 -62.02 4.49 -10.40
C LYS A 386 -62.64 5.79 -9.91
N LYS A 387 -61.84 6.69 -9.34
CA LYS A 387 -62.27 8.05 -8.97
C LYS A 387 -62.79 8.80 -10.19
N LYS A 388 -62.03 8.82 -11.29
CA LYS A 388 -62.42 9.50 -12.53
C LYS A 388 -63.68 8.90 -13.18
N GLN A 389 -63.85 7.58 -13.09
CA GLN A 389 -65.08 6.91 -13.50
C GLN A 389 -66.27 7.40 -12.67
N PHE A 390 -66.12 7.50 -11.35
CA PHE A 390 -67.19 7.93 -10.46
C PHE A 390 -67.54 9.41 -10.62
N GLU A 391 -66.56 10.29 -10.81
CA GLU A 391 -66.78 11.71 -11.15
C GLU A 391 -67.68 11.88 -12.38
N LYS A 392 -67.56 11.01 -13.40
CA LYS A 392 -68.46 11.04 -14.56
C LYS A 392 -69.91 10.70 -14.22
N VAL A 393 -70.13 9.77 -13.28
CA VAL A 393 -71.47 9.42 -12.81
C VAL A 393 -72.08 10.58 -12.03
N GLN A 394 -71.30 11.20 -11.14
CA GLN A 394 -71.74 12.37 -10.37
C GLN A 394 -72.17 13.52 -11.29
N LEU A 395 -71.39 13.80 -12.34
CA LEU A 395 -71.73 14.80 -13.35
C LEU A 395 -73.02 14.48 -14.12
N ALA A 396 -73.31 13.19 -14.36
CA ALA A 396 -74.52 12.77 -15.07
C ALA A 396 -75.77 12.84 -14.17
N GLU A 397 -75.62 12.54 -12.88
CA GLU A 397 -76.70 12.58 -11.89
C GLU A 397 -76.97 13.99 -11.33
N GLY A 398 -76.17 14.99 -11.74
CA GLY A 398 -76.39 16.40 -11.40
C GLY A 398 -75.92 16.81 -10.01
N PHE A 399 -74.94 16.10 -9.44
CA PHE A 399 -74.29 16.42 -8.17
C PHE A 399 -73.09 17.35 -8.32
#